data_AF-A0A6P2AGZ3-F1
#
_entry.id   AF-A0A6P2AGZ3-F1
#
_cell.length_a   1.000
_cell.length_b   1.000
_cell.length_c   1.000
_cell.angle_alpha   90.00
_cell.angle_beta   90.00
_cell.angle_gamma   90.00
#
_symmetry.space_group_name_H-M   'P 1'
#
loop_
_entity.id
_entity.type
_entity.pdbx_description
1 polymer ?
#
loop_
_entity_poly.entity_id
_entity_poly.type
_entity_poly.pdbx_seq_one_letter_code
_entity_poly.pdbx_strand_id
1 'polypeptide(L)' 'KLNQLEEPPPLPPESPPLPLESAPLESTAVPRLELLQQAYRTKLGRNLVAQQIAKHPEWGYEIVEDQIVDLYPF' A
#
# COMPACT_ATOMS: atom_id res chain seq x y z
N LYS A 1 11.05 2.46 -54.92
CA LYS A 1 10.28 2.73 -53.68
C LYS A 1 10.75 1.76 -52.61
N LEU A 2 10.77 2.21 -51.35
CA LEU A 2 11.19 1.55 -50.09
C LEU A 2 12.64 1.84 -49.67
N ASN A 3 12.85 3.05 -49.17
CA ASN A 3 13.78 3.28 -48.07
C ASN A 3 13.26 2.46 -46.88
N GLN A 4 13.86 1.29 -46.68
CA GLN A 4 13.67 0.48 -45.48
C GLN A 4 14.28 1.26 -44.32
N LEU A 5 13.48 1.43 -43.26
CA LEU A 5 13.82 2.18 -42.06
C LEU A 5 15.18 1.74 -41.52
N GLU A 6 16.01 2.73 -41.18
CA GLU A 6 17.14 2.58 -40.28
C GLU A 6 16.68 1.85 -39.01
N GLU A 7 17.08 0.59 -38.85
CA GLU A 7 16.91 -0.16 -37.62
C GLU A 7 17.79 0.50 -36.54
N PRO A 8 17.23 0.89 -35.38
CA PRO A 8 18.06 1.38 -34.28
C PRO A 8 19.04 0.28 -33.83
N PRO A 9 20.24 0.65 -33.34
CA PRO A 9 21.24 -0.33 -32.92
C PRO A 9 20.64 -1.28 -31.87
N PRO A 10 20.98 -2.59 -31.91
CA PRO A 10 20.50 -3.54 -30.92
C PRO A 10 20.97 -3.08 -29.54
N LEU A 11 20.03 -2.93 -28.61
CA LEU A 11 20.30 -2.59 -27.22
C LEU A 11 21.35 -3.57 -26.65
N PRO A 12 22.27 -3.11 -25.77
CA PRO A 12 23.13 -4.02 -25.02
C PRO A 12 22.23 -5.05 -24.30
N PRO A 13 22.70 -6.27 -23.99
CA PRO A 13 21.87 -7.29 -23.36
C PRO A 13 21.11 -6.67 -22.20
N GLU A 14 19.81 -6.46 -22.42
CA GLU A 14 18.93 -5.82 -21.45
C GLU A 14 19.10 -6.61 -20.16
N SER A 15 19.37 -5.87 -19.09
CA SER A 15 19.44 -6.31 -17.71
C SER A 15 18.56 -7.53 -17.46
N PRO A 16 18.98 -8.49 -16.61
CA PRO A 16 18.19 -9.70 -16.35
C PRO A 16 16.72 -9.29 -16.13
N PRO A 17 15.74 -10.00 -16.72
CA PRO A 17 14.34 -9.70 -16.45
C PRO A 17 14.22 -9.66 -14.94
N LEU A 18 13.90 -8.49 -14.37
CA LEU A 18 13.47 -8.43 -12.99
C LEU A 18 12.39 -9.49 -12.90
N PRO A 19 12.53 -10.49 -12.01
CA PRO A 19 11.53 -11.51 -11.97
C PRO A 19 10.21 -10.80 -11.69
N LEU A 20 9.25 -11.01 -12.58
CA LEU A 20 7.83 -10.85 -12.32
C LEU A 20 7.42 -11.88 -11.22
N GLU A 21 8.19 -11.98 -10.15
CA GLU A 21 7.85 -12.76 -8.96
C GLU A 21 7.30 -11.79 -7.95
N SER A 22 5.98 -11.90 -7.82
CA SER A 22 5.18 -11.33 -6.75
C SER A 22 4.99 -9.82 -6.88
N ALA A 23 3.95 -9.44 -7.64
CA ALA A 23 3.07 -8.36 -7.19
C ALA A 23 2.98 -8.45 -5.65
N PRO A 24 3.19 -7.35 -4.89
CA PRO A 24 3.20 -7.43 -3.43
C PRO A 24 1.95 -8.19 -3.01
N LEU A 25 2.17 -9.41 -2.53
CA LEU A 25 1.14 -10.35 -2.14
C LEU A 25 0.31 -9.61 -1.13
N GLU A 26 -0.92 -9.25 -1.51
CA GLU A 26 -2.00 -8.76 -0.65
C GLU A 26 -1.47 -8.27 0.69
N SER A 27 -0.74 -7.15 0.67
CA SER A 27 0.00 -6.75 1.84
C SER A 27 -1.01 -6.53 2.95
N THR A 28 -1.04 -7.46 3.88
CA THR A 28 -1.51 -7.33 5.25
C THR A 28 -0.56 -6.34 5.96
N ALA A 29 -0.23 -5.25 5.28
CA ALA A 29 0.60 -4.19 5.75
C ALA A 29 -0.29 -3.40 6.68
N VAL A 30 0.06 -3.48 7.97
CA VAL A 30 -0.52 -2.64 9.00
C VAL A 30 -0.55 -1.19 8.47
N PRO A 31 -1.73 -0.58 8.32
CA PRO A 31 -1.84 0.76 7.78
C PRO A 31 -1.20 1.75 8.74
N ARG A 32 -0.50 2.77 8.22
CA ARG A 32 0.10 3.80 9.06
C ARG A 32 -0.97 4.50 9.91
N LEU A 33 -0.68 4.68 11.20
CA LEU A 33 -1.56 5.36 12.16
C LEU A 33 -2.08 6.71 11.64
N GLU A 34 -1.21 7.53 11.05
CA GLU A 34 -1.54 8.85 10.51
C GLU A 34 -2.61 8.78 9.40
N LEU A 35 -2.58 7.71 8.60
CA LEU A 35 -3.52 7.48 7.51
C LEU A 35 -4.88 7.03 8.05
N LEU A 36 -4.88 6.19 9.08
CA LEU A 36 -6.09 5.83 9.82
C LEU A 36 -6.72 7.06 10.48
N GLN A 37 -5.91 7.90 11.14
CA GLN A 37 -6.40 9.13 11.77
C GLN A 37 -6.97 10.10 10.73
N GLN A 38 -6.30 10.26 9.58
CA GLN A 38 -6.81 11.09 8.50
C GLN A 38 -8.17 10.58 7.98
N ALA A 39 -8.31 9.27 7.77
CA ALA A 39 -9.57 8.67 7.38
C ALA A 39 -10.66 8.85 8.46
N TYR A 40 -10.29 8.74 9.74
CA TYR A 40 -11.18 8.90 10.90
C TYR A 40 -11.74 10.33 11.08
N ARG A 41 -11.23 11.33 10.35
CA ARG A 41 -11.76 12.71 10.42
C ARG A 41 -13.16 12.86 9.82
N THR A 42 -13.59 11.92 8.97
CA THR A 42 -14.89 11.98 8.29
C THR A 42 -15.89 11.04 8.94
N LYS A 43 -17.19 11.39 8.96
CA LYS A 43 -18.23 10.52 9.54
C LYS A 43 -18.26 9.12 8.91
N LEU A 44 -18.05 9.04 7.60
CA LEU A 44 -17.97 7.78 6.86
C LEU A 44 -16.70 7.00 7.23
N GLY A 45 -15.56 7.69 7.26
CA GLY A 45 -14.28 7.09 7.59
C GLY A 45 -14.19 6.62 9.04
N ARG A 46 -14.86 7.27 10.00
CA ARG A 46 -14.96 6.77 11.38
C ARG A 46 -15.52 5.36 11.43
N ASN A 47 -16.63 5.12 10.72
CA ASN A 47 -17.27 3.81 10.72
C ASN A 47 -16.41 2.76 10.00
N LEU A 48 -15.81 3.13 8.87
CA LEU A 48 -14.90 2.24 8.13
C LEU A 48 -13.66 1.87 8.94
N VAL A 49 -12.98 2.86 9.52
CA VAL A 49 -11.76 2.63 10.30
C VAL A 49 -12.08 1.85 11.57
N ALA A 50 -13.18 2.13 12.26
CA ALA A 50 -13.61 1.32 13.40
C ALA A 50 -13.86 -0.15 13.01
N GLN A 51 -14.49 -0.40 11.86
CA GLN A 51 -14.67 -1.76 11.35
C GLN A 51 -13.34 -2.42 10.99
N GLN A 52 -12.42 -1.69 10.38
CA GLN A 52 -11.12 -2.23 9.98
C GLN A 52 -10.26 -2.56 11.21
N ILE A 53 -10.16 -1.66 12.18
CA ILE A 53 -9.44 -1.90 13.44
C ILE A 53 -10.05 -3.10 14.19
N ALA A 54 -11.39 -3.21 14.25
CA ALA A 54 -12.05 -4.33 14.90
C ALA A 54 -11.84 -5.67 14.16
N LYS A 55 -11.72 -5.65 12.82
CA LYS A 55 -11.40 -6.83 12.00
C LYS A 55 -9.93 -7.22 12.08
N HIS A 56 -9.07 -6.26 12.41
CA HIS A 56 -7.63 -6.39 12.38
C HIS A 56 -7.00 -6.05 13.75
N PRO A 57 -7.29 -6.85 14.80
CA PRO A 57 -6.69 -6.63 16.12
C PRO A 57 -5.17 -6.81 16.11
N GLU A 58 -4.62 -7.51 15.10
CA GLU A 58 -3.18 -7.67 14.92
C GLU A 58 -2.43 -6.37 14.60
N TRP A 59 -3.15 -5.33 14.18
CA TRP A 59 -2.54 -4.02 13.92
C TRP A 59 -2.13 -3.30 15.20
N GLY A 60 -2.69 -3.69 16.34
CA GLY A 60 -2.40 -3.01 17.61
C GLY A 60 -2.96 -1.60 17.68
N TYR A 61 -4.00 -1.28 16.91
CA TYR A 61 -4.68 0.01 17.00
C TYR A 61 -5.93 -0.08 17.86
N GLU A 62 -6.22 0.99 18.60
CA GLU A 62 -7.47 1.14 19.36
C GLU A 62 -8.05 2.53 19.16
N ILE A 63 -9.37 2.65 19.30
CA ILE A 63 -10.07 3.93 19.30
C ILE A 63 -10.37 4.33 20.75
N VAL A 64 -9.67 5.34 21.26
CA VAL A 64 -9.85 5.90 22.61
C VAL A 64 -10.20 7.38 22.49
N GLU A 65 -11.29 7.81 23.14
CA GLU A 65 -11.75 9.21 23.11
C GLU A 65 -11.86 9.82 21.69
N ASP A 66 -12.39 9.04 20.74
CA ASP A 66 -12.53 9.45 19.32
C ASP A 66 -11.17 9.69 18.61
N GLN A 67 -10.09 9.12 19.12
CA GLN A 67 -8.76 9.13 18.51
C GLN A 67 -8.23 7.72 18.35
N ILE A 68 -7.43 7.52 17.30
CA ILE A 68 -6.78 6.24 17.04
C ILE A 68 -5.40 6.29 17.66
N VAL A 69 -5.14 5.34 18.55
CA VAL A 69 -3.88 5.18 19.27
C VAL A 69 -3.25 3.84 18.92
N ASP A 70 -1.92 3.81 18.97
CA ASP A 70 -1.14 2.58 18.89
C ASP A 70 -0.99 1.99 20.30
N LEU A 71 -1.40 0.74 20.48
CA LEU A 71 -1.34 0.00 21.73
C LEU A 71 0.05 -0.55 22.03
N TYR A 72 0.93 -0.64 21.03
CA TYR A 72 2.28 -1.16 21.14
C TYR A 72 3.31 -0.12 20.66
N PRO A 73 3.45 1.03 21.37
CA PRO A 73 4.51 1.98 21.08
C PRO A 73 5.87 1.34 21.41
N PHE A 74 6.58 0.87 20.39
CA PHE A 74 7.96 0.40 20.50
C PHE A 74 8.96 1.54 20.29
#